data_AF-A0A2K3KKY9-F1
#
_entry.id   AF-A0A2K3KKY9-F1
#
_cell.length_a   1.000
_cell.length_b   1.000
_cell.length_c   1.000
_cell.angle_alpha   90.00
_cell.angle_beta   90.00
_cell.angle_gamma   90.00
#
_symmetry.space_group_name_H-M   'P 1'
#
loop_
_entity.id
_entity.type
_entity.pdbx_description
1 polymer ?
#
loop_
_entity_poly.entity_id
_entity_poly.type
_entity_poly.pdbx_seq_one_letter_code
_entity_poly.pdbx_strand_id
1 'polypeptide(L)' 'MTLNENSEVEEVPKKLDVVGVVKSVSSTMSIRRKSNNESVAKRDITIADE' A
#
# COMPACT_ATOMS: atom_id res chain seq x y z
N MET A 1 -2.12 2.19 -18.86
CA MET A 1 -2.69 3.53 -19.10
C MET A 1 -4.00 3.32 -19.81
N THR A 2 -5.11 3.61 -19.15
CA THR A 2 -6.44 3.53 -19.75
C THR A 2 -7.09 4.89 -19.64
N LEU A 3 -7.75 5.33 -20.70
CA LEU A 3 -8.58 6.52 -20.65
C LEU A 3 -9.88 6.15 -19.89
N ASN A 4 -10.28 6.98 -18.94
CA ASN A 4 -11.61 6.86 -18.36
C ASN A 4 -12.66 7.37 -19.36
N GLU A 5 -13.93 7.26 -18.99
CA GLU A 5 -15.08 7.66 -19.83
C GLU A 5 -15.09 9.18 -20.15
N ASN A 6 -14.33 9.97 -19.39
CA ASN A 6 -14.15 11.41 -19.60
C ASN A 6 -12.91 11.74 -20.44
N SER A 7 -12.27 10.74 -21.06
CA SER A 7 -11.01 10.88 -21.80
C SER A 7 -9.85 11.41 -20.94
N GLU A 8 -9.90 11.20 -19.63
CA GLU A 8 -8.79 11.49 -18.72
C GLU A 8 -7.91 10.25 -18.59
N VAL A 9 -6.60 10.46 -18.56
CA VAL A 9 -5.64 9.35 -18.39
C VAL A 9 -5.68 8.90 -16.93
N GLU A 10 -6.26 7.74 -16.68
CA GLU A 10 -6.22 7.12 -15.35
C GLU A 10 -5.09 6.08 -15.30
N GLU A 11 -4.18 6.27 -14.36
CA GLU A 11 -3.19 5.26 -14.04
C GLU A 11 -3.85 4.18 -13.20
N VAL A 12 -4.24 3.06 -13.83
CA VAL A 12 -4.69 1.88 -13.09
C VAL A 12 -3.53 1.44 -12.17
N PRO A 13 -3.73 1.41 -10.84
CA PRO A 13 -2.66 1.02 -9.93
C PRO A 13 -2.26 -0.43 -10.24
N LYS A 14 -1.00 -0.62 -10.60
CA LYS A 14 -0.43 -1.93 -10.90
C LYS A 14 -0.40 -2.77 -9.62
N LYS A 15 -1.12 -3.89 -9.61
CA LYS A 15 -1.02 -4.90 -8.54
C LYS A 15 0.22 -5.76 -8.78
N LEU A 16 0.93 -6.08 -7.70
CA LEU A 16 2.14 -6.87 -7.71
C LEU A 16 2.03 -7.92 -6.60
N ASP A 17 2.44 -9.14 -6.91
CA ASP A 17 2.57 -10.24 -5.95
C ASP A 17 4.06 -10.45 -5.64
N VAL A 18 4.40 -10.58 -4.35
CA VAL A 18 5.78 -10.68 -3.87
C VAL A 18 5.89 -11.82 -2.86
N VAL A 19 6.98 -12.60 -2.92
CA VAL A 19 7.31 -13.69 -1.98
C VAL A 19 8.75 -13.49 -1.50
N GLY A 20 9.00 -13.71 -0.20
CA GLY A 20 10.34 -13.61 0.39
C GLY A 20 10.35 -13.88 1.90
N VAL A 21 11.53 -13.84 2.50
CA VAL A 21 11.74 -14.04 3.94
C VAL A 21 11.56 -12.72 4.70
N VAL A 22 10.75 -12.73 5.75
CA VAL A 22 10.55 -11.56 6.62
C VAL A 22 11.81 -11.34 7.47
N LYS A 23 12.44 -10.17 7.31
CA LYS A 23 13.63 -9.77 8.08
C LYS A 23 13.27 -9.01 9.35
N SER A 24 12.22 -8.19 9.32
CA SER A 24 11.76 -7.44 10.49
C SER A 24 10.30 -7.03 10.35
N VAL A 25 9.67 -6.80 11.51
CA VAL A 25 8.28 -6.36 11.62
C VAL A 25 8.22 -5.27 12.68
N SER A 26 7.64 -4.11 12.35
CA SER A 26 7.44 -3.04 13.33
C SER A 26 6.30 -3.36 14.30
N SER A 27 6.25 -2.66 15.43
CA SER A 27 5.05 -2.65 16.27
C SER A 27 3.85 -2.06 15.51
N THR A 28 2.63 -2.34 16.01
CA THR A 28 1.41 -1.78 15.40
C THR A 28 1.19 -0.38 15.90
N MET A 29 1.06 0.55 14.95
CA MET A 29 0.74 1.94 15.22
C MET A 29 -0.70 2.23 14.83
N SER A 30 -1.34 3.13 15.57
CA SER A 30 -2.63 3.69 15.18
C SER A 30 -2.40 5.01 14.45
N ILE A 31 -2.76 5.07 13.17
CA ILE A 31 -2.55 6.24 12.32
C ILE A 31 -3.89 6.83 11.93
N ARG A 32 -4.00 8.14 12.05
CA ARG A 32 -5.17 8.89 11.58
C ARG A 32 -5.02 9.22 10.10
N ARG A 33 -5.90 8.69 9.25
CA ARG A 33 -5.92 9.01 7.82
C ARG A 33 -6.27 10.49 7.62
N LYS A 34 -5.54 11.19 6.76
CA LYS A 34 -5.82 12.61 6.47
C LYS A 34 -7.13 12.82 5.69
N SER A 35 -7.54 11.87 4.86
CA SER A 35 -8.69 12.00 3.96
C SER A 35 -10.04 11.93 4.67
N ASN A 36 -10.20 11.00 5.59
CA ASN A 36 -11.46 10.72 6.28
C ASN A 36 -11.34 10.75 7.81
N ASN A 37 -10.17 11.14 8.34
CA ASN A 37 -9.92 11.35 9.76
C ASN A 37 -10.07 10.10 10.66
N GLU A 38 -10.21 8.94 10.04
CA GLU A 38 -10.38 7.63 10.66
C GLU A 38 -9.05 7.12 11.24
N SER A 39 -9.12 6.42 12.38
CA SER A 39 -7.98 5.76 13.00
C SER A 39 -7.82 4.34 12.45
N VAL A 40 -6.62 4.01 11.96
CA VAL A 40 -6.34 2.76 11.27
C VAL A 40 -5.03 2.16 11.78
N ALA A 41 -5.03 0.85 12.02
CA ALA A 41 -3.82 0.13 12.38
C ALA A 41 -2.85 0.01 11.19
N LYS A 42 -1.59 0.37 11.39
CA LYS A 42 -0.50 0.23 10.41
C LYS A 42 0.71 -0.43 11.07
N ARG A 43 1.44 -1.24 10.31
CA ARG A 43 2.80 -1.68 10.62
C ARG A 43 3.61 -1.82 9.34
N ASP A 44 4.92 -1.64 9.44
CA ASP A 44 5.84 -1.83 8.34
C ASP A 44 6.50 -3.22 8.45
N ILE A 45 6.74 -3.87 7.31
CA ILE A 45 7.34 -5.21 7.22
C ILE A 45 8.48 -5.14 6.21
N THR A 46 9.68 -5.58 6.59
CA THR A 46 10.81 -5.70 5.68
C THR A 46 10.92 -7.15 5.21
N ILE A 47 10.86 -7.34 3.90
CA ILE A 47 10.98 -8.63 3.22
C ILE A 47 12.27 -8.61 2.40
N ALA A 48 13.03 -9.70 2.44
CA ALA A 48 14.20 -9.91 1.59
C ALA A 48 14.07 -11.25 0.84
N ASP A 49 14.77 -11.34 -0.28
CA ASP A 49 15.03 -12.57 -1.01
C ASP A 49 16.11 -13.44 -0.31
N GLU A 50 16.49 -14.55 -0.95
CA GLU A 50 17.64 -15.38 -0.55
C GLU A 50 18.98 -14.67 -0.78
#